data_AF-A0A963Z054-F1
#
_entry.id   AF-A0A963Z054-F1
#
_cell.length_a   1.000
_cell.length_b   1.000
_cell.length_c   1.000
_cell.angle_alpha   90.00
_cell.angle_beta   90.00
_cell.angle_gamma   90.00
#
_symmetry.space_group_name_H-M   'P 1'
#
loop_
_entity.id
_entity.type
_entity.pdbx_description
1 polymer ?
#
loop_
_entity_poly.entity_id
_entity_poly.type
_entity_poly.pdbx_seq_one_letter_code
_entity_poly.pdbx_strand_id
1 'polypeptide(L)'
;MAFEGQFDRERDGKIDADGEALGQAPAAGAHSEALGGGQAQKAGRDDNDVAFEDLKRQLDDEKRQRQNAEQGQRRAEEEAGRHRAAVATSEQSVQQANLTAVSRALEGQEALLANLRNSYAAAMAAGDYTQVADLQQKMSEAAARKVQIEVGKGQLEQAIRNGPTQNQQHGDPFEAQLARYTPRTRDWIRQHPDLLRDQRMTNLAVAAHHEAIANDFVSDSDGYFDFLDTKLGFKQAAGDQGQNGQTHGGNSSSQQQPVRRNLAAPPSRSGTAGSRQAQKADIRDMTPKHQQLAREAGLTDAEWLKNYNEGLSDGSVSPIH
;
A
#
# COMPACT_ATOMS: atom_id res chain seq x y z
N MET A 1 10.22 -18.20 -58.43
CA MET A 1 9.04 -18.20 -57.53
C MET A 1 9.52 -17.53 -56.23
N ALA A 2 9.71 -16.21 -56.16
CA ALA A 2 8.73 -15.11 -56.22
C ALA A 2 7.63 -15.24 -55.17
N PHE A 3 7.77 -14.52 -54.06
CA PHE A 3 6.75 -13.60 -53.56
C PHE A 3 7.39 -12.55 -52.64
N GLU A 4 7.52 -11.34 -53.19
CA GLU A 4 7.65 -10.08 -52.48
C GLU A 4 6.46 -9.83 -51.56
N GLY A 5 6.69 -9.09 -50.47
CA GLY A 5 5.67 -8.64 -49.55
C GLY A 5 6.16 -7.46 -48.72
N GLN A 6 6.43 -6.33 -49.38
CA GLN A 6 6.44 -4.99 -48.77
C GLN A 6 5.07 -4.73 -48.12
N PHE A 7 5.05 -4.22 -46.89
CA PHE A 7 4.01 -3.28 -46.47
C PHE A 7 4.54 -2.29 -45.43
N ASP A 8 4.59 -1.04 -45.88
CA ASP A 8 4.74 0.20 -45.13
C ASP A 8 3.70 0.36 -44.00
N ARG A 9 4.13 0.93 -42.86
CA ARG A 9 3.66 2.23 -42.33
C ARG A 9 4.06 2.36 -40.86
N GLU A 10 5.21 2.97 -40.62
CA GLU A 10 5.48 3.64 -39.34
C GLU A 10 4.61 4.91 -39.30
N ARG A 11 3.58 4.87 -38.46
CA ARG A 11 2.75 6.02 -38.12
C ARG A 11 3.37 6.65 -36.87
N ASP A 12 4.15 7.69 -37.10
CA ASP A 12 4.69 8.56 -36.07
C ASP A 12 3.53 9.40 -35.50
N GLY A 13 2.89 8.86 -34.46
CA GLY A 13 1.76 9.46 -33.76
C GLY A 13 2.24 10.25 -32.57
N LYS A 14 2.61 11.50 -32.82
CA LYS A 14 2.84 12.54 -31.81
C LYS A 14 1.55 12.71 -30.99
N ILE A 15 1.59 12.31 -29.72
CA ILE A 15 0.51 12.53 -28.76
C ILE A 15 0.73 13.93 -28.20
N ASP A 16 -0.02 14.90 -28.75
CA ASP A 16 -0.16 16.22 -28.13
C ASP A 16 -0.97 16.03 -26.83
N ALA A 17 -0.29 16.21 -25.71
CA ALA A 17 -0.91 16.45 -24.41
C ALA A 17 -1.45 17.89 -24.37
N ASP A 18 -2.41 18.11 -23.48
CA ASP A 18 -2.96 19.41 -23.07
C ASP A 18 -4.18 19.92 -23.84
N GLY A 19 -5.25 19.14 -23.78
CA GLY A 19 -6.61 19.66 -23.81
C GLY A 19 -7.27 19.54 -22.44
N GLU A 20 -7.44 20.66 -21.73
CA GLU A 20 -8.56 20.85 -20.79
C GLU A 20 -8.66 22.33 -20.37
N ALA A 21 -9.48 23.08 -21.10
CA ALA A 21 -9.92 24.42 -20.72
C ALA A 21 -11.43 24.55 -20.98
N LEU A 22 -12.24 23.92 -20.14
CA LEU A 22 -13.68 24.16 -20.07
C LEU A 22 -14.19 23.98 -18.64
N GLY A 23 -14.57 25.08 -18.00
CA GLY A 23 -15.14 25.08 -16.66
C GLY A 23 -15.48 26.46 -16.14
N GLN A 24 -16.02 27.34 -16.99
CA GLN A 24 -16.48 28.66 -16.57
C GLN A 24 -17.93 28.53 -16.06
N ALA A 25 -18.05 28.46 -14.74
CA ALA A 25 -19.33 28.53 -14.03
C ALA A 25 -19.91 29.96 -14.13
N PRO A 26 -21.19 30.15 -14.48
CA PRO A 26 -21.83 31.46 -14.35
C PRO A 26 -22.20 31.71 -12.89
N ALA A 27 -21.66 32.80 -12.34
CA ALA A 27 -21.99 33.32 -11.02
C ALA A 27 -23.42 33.87 -10.98
N ALA A 28 -24.15 33.48 -9.94
CA ALA A 28 -25.40 34.07 -9.55
C ALA A 28 -25.19 35.42 -8.85
N GLY A 29 -26.10 36.37 -9.10
CA GLY A 29 -26.49 37.38 -8.12
C GLY A 29 -26.02 38.81 -8.40
N ALA A 30 -26.89 39.62 -9.01
CA ALA A 30 -27.08 41.02 -8.63
C ALA A 30 -28.46 41.52 -9.09
N HIS A 31 -29.32 41.78 -8.11
CA HIS A 31 -30.59 42.49 -8.21
C HIS A 31 -30.39 43.99 -8.44
N SER A 32 -31.18 44.58 -9.33
CA SER A 32 -31.76 45.94 -9.23
C SER A 32 -32.77 46.10 -10.38
N GLU A 33 -34.06 45.89 -10.14
CA GLU A 33 -35.03 46.92 -9.71
C GLU A 33 -35.20 48.04 -10.76
N ALA A 34 -36.18 47.88 -11.64
CA ALA A 34 -36.77 48.97 -12.40
C ALA A 34 -38.27 48.68 -12.65
N LEU A 35 -39.08 49.57 -12.12
CA LEU A 35 -40.53 49.62 -12.12
C LEU A 35 -41.12 49.73 -13.53
N GLY A 36 -42.23 49.04 -13.77
CA GLY A 36 -43.09 49.23 -14.93
C GLY A 36 -44.47 48.65 -14.68
N GLY A 37 -45.37 49.44 -14.11
CA GLY A 37 -46.75 49.05 -13.84
C GLY A 37 -47.62 49.03 -15.10
N GLY A 38 -48.68 48.22 -15.03
CA GLY A 38 -49.86 48.39 -15.87
C GLY A 38 -50.29 47.13 -16.61
N GLN A 39 -51.17 46.35 -15.99
CA GLN A 39 -52.49 45.92 -16.50
C GLN A 39 -52.88 44.59 -15.86
N ALA A 40 -53.70 44.71 -14.82
CA ALA A 40 -54.49 43.61 -14.31
C ALA A 40 -55.69 43.38 -15.24
N GLN A 41 -56.12 42.12 -15.27
CA GLN A 41 -57.44 41.62 -15.71
C GLN A 41 -57.54 41.14 -17.17
N LYS A 42 -56.78 40.08 -17.52
CA LYS A 42 -57.26 38.98 -18.41
C LYS A 42 -56.40 37.70 -18.50
N ALA A 43 -55.41 37.46 -17.63
CA ALA A 43 -54.40 36.40 -17.82
C ALA A 43 -54.51 35.15 -16.92
N GLY A 44 -55.56 34.99 -16.11
CA GLY A 44 -55.65 33.89 -15.13
C GLY A 44 -55.87 32.47 -15.70
N ARG A 45 -55.98 32.32 -17.03
CA ARG A 45 -56.16 31.02 -17.70
C ARG A 45 -54.89 30.53 -18.39
N ASP A 46 -54.04 31.45 -18.88
CA ASP A 46 -52.80 31.10 -19.58
C ASP A 46 -51.62 30.82 -18.61
N ASP A 47 -51.60 31.44 -17.42
CA ASP A 47 -50.52 31.21 -16.42
C ASP A 47 -50.49 29.77 -15.88
N ASN A 48 -51.66 29.11 -15.77
CA ASN A 48 -51.74 27.70 -15.35
C ASN A 48 -51.24 26.76 -16.45
N ASP A 49 -51.46 27.11 -17.72
CA ASP A 49 -51.00 26.31 -18.85
C ASP A 49 -49.48 26.44 -19.04
N VAL A 50 -48.91 27.63 -18.84
CA VAL A 50 -47.45 27.85 -18.83
C VAL A 50 -46.77 27.10 -17.68
N ALA A 51 -47.34 27.16 -16.47
CA ALA A 51 -46.83 26.41 -15.32
C ALA A 51 -46.89 24.88 -15.52
N PHE A 52 -47.93 24.38 -16.19
CA PHE A 52 -48.07 22.97 -16.52
C PHE A 52 -47.06 22.51 -17.59
N GLU A 53 -46.78 23.34 -18.59
CA GLU A 53 -45.73 23.07 -19.58
C GLU A 53 -44.33 23.05 -18.96
N ASP A 54 -44.04 23.95 -18.02
CA ASP A 54 -42.76 23.98 -17.30
C ASP A 54 -42.60 22.76 -16.38
N LEU A 55 -43.65 22.34 -15.67
CA LEU A 55 -43.66 21.09 -14.90
C LEU A 55 -43.44 19.85 -15.78
N LYS A 56 -44.01 19.84 -16.99
CA LYS A 56 -43.80 18.75 -17.96
C LYS A 56 -42.36 18.71 -18.45
N ARG A 57 -41.76 19.87 -18.77
CA ARG A 57 -40.34 19.98 -19.11
C ARG A 57 -39.45 19.50 -17.97
N GLN A 58 -39.74 19.93 -16.74
CA GLN A 58 -38.99 19.52 -15.56
C GLN A 58 -39.05 18.00 -15.33
N LEU A 59 -40.22 17.39 -15.51
CA LEU A 59 -40.39 15.94 -15.37
C LEU A 59 -39.70 15.14 -16.48
N ASP A 60 -39.70 15.65 -17.72
CA ASP A 60 -38.99 15.05 -18.85
C ASP A 60 -37.48 15.17 -18.69
N ASP A 61 -36.98 16.29 -18.16
CA ASP A 61 -35.57 16.50 -17.84
C ASP A 61 -35.13 15.60 -16.68
N GLU A 62 -35.93 15.45 -15.61
CA GLU A 62 -35.64 14.50 -14.53
C GLU A 62 -35.61 13.06 -15.05
N LYS A 63 -36.56 12.67 -15.91
CA LYS A 63 -36.56 11.34 -16.55
C LYS A 63 -35.31 11.11 -17.40
N ARG A 64 -34.88 12.11 -18.18
CA ARG A 64 -33.64 12.02 -18.97
C ARG A 64 -32.40 11.94 -18.08
N GLN A 65 -32.35 12.71 -17.00
CA GLN A 65 -31.25 12.63 -16.03
C GLN A 65 -31.18 11.24 -15.36
N ARG A 66 -32.31 10.69 -14.92
CA ARG A 66 -32.37 9.33 -14.37
C ARG A 66 -31.94 8.28 -15.38
N GLN A 67 -32.41 8.37 -16.63
CA GLN A 67 -32.02 7.43 -17.68
C GLN A 67 -30.52 7.53 -18.01
N ASN A 68 -29.95 8.73 -18.06
CA ASN A 68 -28.52 8.93 -18.29
C ASN A 68 -27.68 8.43 -17.11
N ALA A 69 -28.14 8.66 -15.88
CA ALA A 69 -27.49 8.14 -14.67
C ALA A 69 -27.52 6.60 -14.63
N GLU A 70 -28.66 5.98 -14.95
CA GLU A 70 -28.79 4.52 -15.01
C GLU A 70 -27.92 3.92 -16.13
N GLN A 71 -27.89 4.54 -17.32
CA GLN A 71 -26.98 4.11 -18.39
C GLN A 71 -25.51 4.26 -18.01
N GLY A 72 -25.15 5.35 -17.31
CA GLY A 72 -23.81 5.56 -16.78
C GLY A 72 -23.41 4.49 -15.76
N GLN A 73 -24.31 4.16 -14.82
CA GLN A 73 -24.09 3.11 -13.83
C GLN A 73 -23.92 1.74 -14.49
N ARG A 74 -24.79 1.37 -15.44
CA ARG A 74 -24.68 0.10 -16.16
C ARG A 74 -23.36 -0.02 -16.92
N ARG A 75 -22.90 1.03 -17.59
CA ARG A 75 -21.60 1.03 -18.28
C ARG A 75 -20.44 0.86 -17.30
N ALA A 76 -20.47 1.58 -16.18
CA ALA A 76 -19.45 1.46 -15.15
C ALA A 76 -19.42 0.05 -14.53
N GLU A 77 -20.57 -0.57 -14.32
CA GLU A 77 -20.68 -1.96 -13.84
C GLU A 77 -20.17 -2.97 -14.87
N GLU A 78 -20.50 -2.80 -16.15
CA GLU A 78 -19.99 -3.66 -17.22
C GLU A 78 -18.48 -3.55 -17.37
N GLU A 79 -17.92 -2.34 -17.32
CA GLU A 79 -16.47 -2.11 -17.34
C GLU A 79 -15.79 -2.74 -16.12
N ALA A 80 -16.33 -2.51 -14.92
CA ALA A 80 -15.83 -3.13 -13.70
C ALA A 80 -15.89 -4.67 -13.76
N GLY A 81 -16.97 -5.22 -14.32
CA GLY A 81 -17.12 -6.66 -14.57
C GLY A 81 -16.09 -7.21 -15.53
N ARG A 82 -15.82 -6.51 -16.64
CA ARG A 82 -14.78 -6.87 -17.61
C ARG A 82 -13.39 -6.83 -17.00
N HIS A 83 -13.08 -5.79 -16.21
CA HIS A 83 -11.80 -5.69 -15.52
C HIS A 83 -11.60 -6.84 -14.52
N ARG A 84 -12.62 -7.18 -13.72
CA ARG A 84 -12.56 -8.32 -12.79
C ARG A 84 -12.36 -9.64 -13.52
N ALA A 85 -13.07 -9.87 -14.62
CA ALA A 85 -12.91 -11.08 -15.43
C ALA A 85 -11.51 -11.17 -16.07
N ALA A 86 -10.97 -10.06 -16.56
CA ALA A 86 -9.63 -9.99 -17.13
C ALA A 86 -8.55 -10.28 -16.07
N VAL A 87 -8.67 -9.70 -14.88
CA VAL A 87 -7.76 -9.97 -13.76
C VAL A 87 -7.82 -11.45 -13.36
N ALA A 88 -9.01 -12.01 -13.16
CA ALA A 88 -9.16 -13.42 -12.80
C ALA A 88 -8.54 -14.36 -13.85
N THR A 89 -8.72 -14.06 -15.14
CA THR A 89 -8.11 -14.83 -16.23
C THR A 89 -6.58 -14.70 -16.24
N SER A 90 -6.07 -13.49 -15.98
CA SER A 90 -4.63 -13.24 -15.87
C SER A 90 -4.01 -13.95 -14.68
N GLU A 91 -4.69 -14.00 -13.54
CA GLU A 91 -4.23 -14.71 -12.35
C GLU A 91 -4.11 -16.21 -12.62
N GLN A 92 -5.13 -16.80 -13.26
CA GLN A 92 -5.12 -18.21 -13.64
C GLN A 92 -3.97 -18.53 -14.62
N SER A 93 -3.71 -17.65 -15.59
CA SER A 93 -2.64 -17.88 -16.56
C SER A 93 -1.25 -17.81 -15.91
N VAL A 94 -1.04 -16.87 -14.98
CA VAL A 94 0.21 -16.76 -14.20
C VAL A 94 0.41 -17.99 -13.32
N GLN A 95 -0.63 -18.45 -12.62
CA GLN A 95 -0.58 -19.67 -11.80
C GLN A 95 -0.20 -20.90 -12.64
N GLN A 96 -0.79 -21.05 -13.82
CA GLN A 96 -0.49 -22.16 -14.73
C GLN A 96 0.94 -22.07 -15.30
N ALA A 97 1.40 -20.86 -15.64
CA ALA A 97 2.76 -20.64 -16.10
C ALA A 97 3.78 -21.03 -15.00
N ASN A 98 3.50 -20.65 -13.74
CA ASN A 98 4.33 -21.00 -12.60
C ASN A 98 4.41 -22.52 -12.38
N LEU A 99 3.27 -23.23 -12.43
CA LEU A 99 3.26 -24.69 -12.33
C LEU A 99 4.05 -25.37 -13.45
N THR A 100 3.95 -24.84 -14.67
CA THR A 100 4.69 -25.37 -15.82
C THR A 100 6.19 -25.17 -15.65
N ALA A 101 6.62 -23.99 -15.18
CA ALA A 101 8.02 -23.69 -14.92
C ALA A 101 8.61 -24.62 -13.83
N VAL A 102 7.87 -24.81 -12.73
CA VAL A 102 8.28 -25.70 -11.63
C VAL A 102 8.35 -27.16 -12.08
N SER A 103 7.40 -27.60 -12.91
CA SER A 103 7.43 -28.97 -13.47
C SER A 103 8.64 -29.20 -14.38
N ARG A 104 8.96 -28.24 -15.25
CA ARG A 104 10.18 -28.28 -16.09
C ARG A 104 11.46 -28.27 -15.24
N ALA A 105 11.49 -27.50 -14.16
CA ALA A 105 12.63 -27.50 -13.25
C ALA A 105 12.83 -28.88 -12.58
N LEU A 106 11.73 -29.55 -12.21
CA LEU A 106 11.76 -30.89 -11.64
C LEU A 106 12.27 -31.92 -12.66
N GLU A 107 11.75 -31.92 -13.88
CA GLU A 107 12.24 -32.76 -14.98
C GLU A 107 13.74 -32.55 -15.22
N GLY A 108 14.21 -31.29 -15.20
CA GLY A 108 15.63 -30.95 -15.32
C GLY A 108 16.48 -31.53 -14.18
N GLN A 109 16.00 -31.49 -12.94
CA GLN A 109 16.69 -32.11 -11.79
C GLN A 109 16.73 -33.65 -11.89
N GLU A 110 15.67 -34.27 -12.41
CA GLU A 110 15.65 -35.72 -12.62
C GLU A 110 16.66 -36.15 -13.70
N ALA A 111 16.73 -35.42 -14.81
CA ALA A 111 17.72 -35.65 -15.84
C ALA A 111 19.16 -35.47 -15.30
N LEU A 112 19.40 -34.44 -14.48
CA LEU A 112 20.69 -34.22 -13.81
C LEU A 112 21.05 -35.40 -12.90
N LEU A 113 20.12 -35.85 -12.05
CA LEU A 113 20.34 -37.00 -11.17
C LEU A 113 20.63 -38.28 -11.96
N ALA A 114 19.94 -38.51 -13.08
CA ALA A 114 20.22 -39.65 -13.95
C ALA A 114 21.63 -39.58 -14.55
N ASN A 115 22.06 -38.39 -15.00
CA ASN A 115 23.42 -38.17 -15.49
C ASN A 115 24.48 -38.43 -14.40
N LEU A 116 24.29 -37.85 -13.21
CA LEU A 116 25.20 -38.02 -12.07
C LEU A 116 25.34 -39.49 -11.66
N ARG A 117 24.25 -40.27 -11.67
CA ARG A 117 24.30 -41.72 -11.41
C ARG A 117 25.13 -42.48 -12.43
N ASN A 118 25.02 -42.13 -13.71
CA ASN A 118 25.82 -42.74 -14.77
C ASN A 118 27.30 -42.40 -14.60
N SER A 119 27.63 -41.13 -14.32
CA SER A 119 29.01 -40.72 -14.02
C SER A 119 29.56 -41.40 -12.77
N TYR A 120 28.74 -41.57 -11.74
CA TYR A 120 29.11 -42.26 -10.50
C TYR A 120 29.45 -43.73 -10.78
N ALA A 121 28.63 -44.43 -11.57
CA ALA A 121 28.90 -45.81 -11.96
C ALA A 121 30.21 -45.94 -12.78
N ALA A 122 30.48 -44.99 -13.68
CA ALA A 122 31.71 -44.95 -14.44
C ALA A 122 32.95 -44.70 -13.55
N ALA A 123 32.87 -43.75 -12.61
CA ALA A 123 33.94 -43.45 -11.66
C ALA A 123 34.25 -44.66 -10.75
N MET A 124 33.20 -45.33 -10.25
CA MET A 124 33.32 -46.57 -9.48
C MET A 124 34.00 -47.68 -10.29
N ALA A 125 33.65 -47.85 -11.57
CA ALA A 125 34.27 -48.85 -12.44
C ALA A 125 35.75 -48.54 -12.74
N ALA A 126 36.12 -47.26 -12.79
CA ALA A 126 37.50 -46.81 -12.96
C ALA A 126 38.34 -46.88 -11.66
N GLY A 127 37.71 -47.08 -10.50
CA GLY A 127 38.40 -47.07 -9.20
C GLY A 127 38.80 -45.67 -8.71
N ASP A 128 38.24 -44.60 -9.28
CA ASP A 128 38.51 -43.22 -8.85
C ASP A 128 37.59 -42.83 -7.68
N TYR A 129 37.98 -43.23 -6.47
CA TYR A 129 37.19 -43.00 -5.27
C TYR A 129 37.05 -41.53 -4.88
N THR A 130 37.97 -40.67 -5.32
CA THR A 130 37.87 -39.22 -5.09
C THR A 130 36.71 -38.66 -5.89
N GLN A 131 36.63 -39.00 -7.18
CA GLN A 131 35.52 -38.61 -8.03
C GLN A 131 34.18 -39.17 -7.55
N VAL A 132 34.18 -40.40 -7.02
CA VAL A 132 32.99 -41.04 -6.43
C VAL A 132 32.44 -40.22 -5.25
N ALA A 133 33.31 -39.78 -4.33
CA ALA A 133 32.90 -38.96 -3.19
C ALA A 133 32.30 -37.62 -3.63
N ASP A 134 32.93 -36.93 -4.59
CA ASP A 134 32.42 -35.66 -5.14
C ASP A 134 31.07 -35.84 -5.84
N LEU A 135 30.91 -36.90 -6.64
CA LEU A 135 29.65 -37.21 -7.32
C LEU A 135 28.55 -37.58 -6.32
N GLN A 136 28.88 -38.29 -5.25
CA GLN A 136 27.94 -38.61 -4.19
C GLN A 136 27.44 -37.35 -3.47
N GLN A 137 28.34 -36.39 -3.19
CA GLN A 137 27.95 -35.10 -2.65
C GLN A 137 27.02 -34.36 -3.61
N LYS A 138 27.39 -34.24 -4.89
CA LYS A 138 26.56 -33.58 -5.92
C LYS A 138 25.18 -34.22 -6.07
N MET A 139 25.09 -35.55 -6.03
CA MET A 139 23.81 -36.26 -6.04
C MET A 139 22.96 -35.91 -4.81
N SER A 140 23.57 -35.80 -3.63
CA SER A 140 22.88 -35.44 -2.39
C SER A 140 22.33 -34.01 -2.45
N GLU A 141 23.13 -33.07 -2.96
CA GLU A 141 22.70 -31.68 -3.17
C GLU A 141 21.57 -31.57 -4.21
N ALA A 142 21.68 -32.26 -5.34
CA ALA A 142 20.65 -32.29 -6.37
C ALA A 142 19.34 -32.92 -5.86
N ALA A 143 19.42 -33.99 -5.05
CA ALA A 143 18.26 -34.59 -4.42
C ALA A 143 17.58 -33.63 -3.42
N ALA A 144 18.35 -32.91 -2.62
CA ALA A 144 17.80 -31.90 -1.70
C ALA A 144 17.09 -30.77 -2.46
N ARG A 145 17.68 -30.28 -3.56
CA ARG A 145 17.04 -29.27 -4.43
C ARG A 145 15.75 -29.82 -5.06
N LYS A 146 15.73 -31.07 -5.51
CA LYS A 146 14.51 -31.71 -6.02
C LYS A 146 13.40 -31.70 -4.97
N VAL A 147 13.69 -32.10 -3.73
CA VAL A 147 12.71 -32.08 -2.63
C VAL A 147 12.19 -30.66 -2.36
N GLN A 148 13.05 -29.64 -2.38
CA GLN A 148 12.63 -28.25 -2.23
C GLN A 148 11.66 -27.81 -3.33
N ILE A 149 11.94 -28.18 -4.58
CA ILE A 149 11.06 -27.89 -5.73
C ILE A 149 9.72 -28.63 -5.59
N GLU A 150 9.72 -29.88 -5.12
CA GLU A 150 8.49 -30.65 -4.86
C GLU A 150 7.63 -30.03 -3.76
N VAL A 151 8.24 -29.57 -2.68
CA VAL A 151 7.54 -28.84 -1.61
C VAL A 151 6.96 -27.53 -2.16
N GLY A 152 7.74 -26.77 -2.93
CA GLY A 152 7.27 -25.54 -3.57
C GLY A 152 6.13 -25.79 -4.55
N LYS A 153 6.18 -26.87 -5.33
CA LYS A 153 5.08 -27.33 -6.19
C LYS A 153 3.83 -27.62 -5.38
N GLY A 154 3.95 -28.39 -4.29
CA GLY A 154 2.83 -28.71 -3.41
C GLY A 154 2.19 -27.46 -2.81
N GLN A 155 2.99 -26.46 -2.42
CA GLN A 155 2.48 -25.17 -1.93
C GLN A 155 1.73 -24.39 -3.03
N LEU A 156 2.25 -24.36 -4.26
CA LEU A 156 1.57 -23.73 -5.39
C LEU A 156 0.25 -24.43 -5.73
N GLU A 157 0.23 -25.76 -5.76
CA GLU A 157 -0.98 -26.55 -6.02
C GLU A 157 -2.03 -26.35 -4.92
N GLN A 158 -1.60 -26.27 -3.65
CA GLN A 158 -2.49 -25.95 -2.54
C GLN A 158 -3.02 -24.52 -2.64
N ALA A 159 -2.19 -23.55 -3.00
CA ALA A 159 -2.62 -22.16 -3.20
C ALA A 159 -3.66 -22.05 -4.33
N ILE A 160 -3.47 -22.78 -5.43
CA ILE A 160 -4.43 -22.81 -6.54
C ILE A 160 -5.74 -23.49 -6.09
N ARG A 161 -5.64 -24.63 -5.39
CA ARG A 161 -6.81 -25.38 -4.91
C ARG A 161 -7.64 -24.61 -3.89
N ASN A 162 -6.99 -23.92 -2.97
CA ASN A 162 -7.66 -23.14 -1.93
C ASN A 162 -8.20 -21.80 -2.48
N GLY A 163 -7.94 -21.50 -3.76
CA GLY A 163 -8.21 -20.21 -4.37
C GLY A 163 -7.28 -19.12 -3.83
N PRO A 164 -7.30 -17.91 -4.42
CA PRO A 164 -6.71 -16.76 -3.76
C PRO A 164 -7.43 -16.61 -2.42
N THR A 165 -6.76 -16.97 -1.31
CA THR A 165 -7.19 -16.57 0.03
C THR A 165 -7.46 -15.09 -0.10
N GLN A 166 -8.74 -14.73 0.01
CA GLN A 166 -9.24 -13.39 -0.21
C GLN A 166 -8.31 -12.46 0.53
N ASN A 167 -7.38 -11.87 -0.22
CA ASN A 167 -6.30 -11.08 0.33
C ASN A 167 -7.06 -10.01 1.08
N GLN A 168 -6.96 -10.02 2.41
CA GLN A 168 -7.78 -9.18 3.26
C GLN A 168 -7.76 -7.83 2.60
N GLN A 169 -8.95 -7.37 2.18
CA GLN A 169 -9.10 -6.11 1.47
C GLN A 169 -8.17 -5.12 2.14
N HIS A 170 -7.47 -4.30 1.37
CA HIS A 170 -6.63 -3.22 1.87
C HIS A 170 -7.51 -2.25 2.68
N GLY A 171 -7.99 -2.69 3.83
CA GLY A 171 -8.46 -1.87 4.90
C GLY A 171 -7.24 -1.11 5.36
N ASP A 172 -7.52 0.10 5.82
CA ASP A 172 -6.55 0.91 6.52
C ASP A 172 -5.63 0.02 7.38
N PRO A 173 -4.29 0.13 7.29
CA PRO A 173 -3.38 -0.62 8.14
C PRO A 173 -3.79 -0.61 9.63
N PHE A 174 -4.50 0.44 10.06
CA PHE A 174 -5.17 0.51 11.35
C PHE A 174 -6.24 -0.58 11.57
N GLU A 175 -7.18 -0.76 10.65
CA GLU A 175 -8.23 -1.80 10.73
C GLU A 175 -7.65 -3.22 10.64
N ALA A 176 -6.57 -3.41 9.88
CA ALA A 176 -5.86 -4.70 9.82
C ALA A 176 -5.22 -5.06 11.18
N GLN A 177 -4.67 -4.08 11.90
CA GLN A 177 -4.17 -4.29 13.26
C GLN A 177 -5.30 -4.54 14.26
N LEU A 178 -6.44 -3.88 14.08
CA LEU A 178 -7.61 -4.04 14.93
C LEU A 178 -8.19 -5.46 14.87
N ALA A 179 -8.10 -6.15 13.74
CA ALA A 179 -8.65 -7.49 13.53
C ALA A 179 -8.17 -8.55 14.55
N ARG A 180 -7.05 -8.31 15.24
CA ARG A 180 -6.50 -9.20 16.28
C ARG A 180 -7.17 -9.04 17.66
N TYR A 181 -7.94 -7.98 17.87
CA TYR A 181 -8.59 -7.66 19.14
C TYR A 181 -10.08 -8.04 19.13
N THR A 182 -10.67 -8.16 20.32
CA THR A 182 -12.10 -8.46 20.46
C THR A 182 -12.97 -7.32 19.90
N PRO A 183 -14.23 -7.56 19.50
CA PRO A 183 -15.10 -6.52 18.94
C PRO A 183 -15.21 -5.27 19.83
N ARG A 184 -15.38 -5.42 21.13
CA ARG A 184 -15.51 -4.30 22.08
C ARG A 184 -14.21 -3.53 22.26
N THR A 185 -13.09 -4.24 22.39
CA THR A 185 -11.76 -3.61 22.43
C THR A 185 -11.47 -2.83 21.14
N ARG A 186 -11.89 -3.33 19.97
CA ARG A 186 -11.76 -2.59 18.70
C ARG A 186 -12.54 -1.27 18.73
N ASP A 187 -13.77 -1.29 19.22
CA ASP A 187 -14.60 -0.07 19.31
C ASP A 187 -14.04 0.95 20.29
N TRP A 188 -13.40 0.50 21.37
CA TRP A 188 -12.68 1.38 22.29
C TRP A 188 -11.42 1.96 21.65
N ILE A 189 -10.59 1.15 20.96
CA ILE A 189 -9.40 1.67 20.27
C ILE A 189 -9.77 2.64 19.13
N ARG A 190 -10.92 2.46 18.46
CA ARG A 190 -11.43 3.43 17.47
C ARG A 190 -11.73 4.81 18.09
N GLN A 191 -12.08 4.86 19.38
CA GLN A 191 -12.27 6.11 20.12
C GLN A 191 -10.94 6.72 20.58
N HIS A 192 -9.86 5.92 20.60
CA HIS A 192 -8.52 6.31 21.06
C HIS A 192 -7.43 5.87 20.04
N PRO A 193 -7.44 6.39 18.79
CA PRO A 193 -6.52 5.95 17.74
C PRO A 193 -5.04 6.22 18.07
N ASP A 194 -4.78 7.17 18.96
CA ASP A 194 -3.42 7.51 19.42
C ASP A 194 -2.71 6.35 20.11
N LEU A 195 -3.45 5.38 20.67
CA LEU A 195 -2.91 4.18 21.33
C LEU A 195 -2.12 3.26 20.39
N LEU A 196 -2.49 3.21 19.11
CA LEU A 196 -1.79 2.41 18.11
C LEU A 196 -0.73 3.24 17.35
N ARG A 197 -0.80 4.56 17.43
CA ARG A 197 0.12 5.47 16.74
C ARG A 197 1.37 5.80 17.57
N ASP A 198 1.24 5.92 18.89
CA ASP A 198 2.35 6.19 19.81
C ASP A 198 2.68 4.96 20.66
N GLN A 199 3.88 4.41 20.45
CA GLN A 199 4.40 3.26 21.21
C GLN A 199 4.40 3.50 22.73
N ARG A 200 4.61 4.74 23.17
CA ARG A 200 4.59 5.08 24.60
C ARG A 200 3.18 4.90 25.18
N MET A 201 2.16 5.32 24.45
CA MET A 201 0.76 5.15 24.82
C MET A 201 0.36 3.68 24.80
N THR A 202 0.83 2.91 23.80
CA THR A 202 0.64 1.45 23.77
C THR A 202 1.21 0.79 25.03
N ASN A 203 2.43 1.14 25.42
CA ASN A 203 3.09 0.56 26.59
C ASN A 203 2.36 0.92 27.90
N LEU A 204 1.85 2.15 28.01
CA LEU A 204 1.04 2.57 29.15
C LEU A 204 -0.30 1.82 29.21
N ALA A 205 -0.94 1.59 28.07
CA ALA A 205 -2.19 0.81 28.01
C ALA A 205 -1.97 -0.66 28.41
N VAL A 206 -0.85 -1.26 28.01
CA VAL A 206 -0.47 -2.60 28.47
C VAL A 206 -0.23 -2.62 29.98
N ALA A 207 0.47 -1.62 30.53
CA ALA A 207 0.66 -1.52 31.98
C ALA A 207 -0.67 -1.36 32.72
N ALA A 208 -1.57 -0.51 32.22
CA ALA A 208 -2.90 -0.31 32.79
C ALA A 208 -3.77 -1.56 32.69
N HIS A 209 -3.65 -2.36 31.62
CA HIS A 209 -4.31 -3.66 31.49
C HIS A 209 -3.89 -4.63 32.59
N HIS A 210 -2.59 -4.75 32.85
CA HIS A 210 -2.09 -5.62 33.92
C HIS A 210 -2.53 -5.12 35.32
N GLU A 211 -2.60 -3.81 35.52
CA GLU A 211 -3.13 -3.24 36.76
C GLU A 211 -4.64 -3.52 36.91
N ALA A 212 -5.42 -3.45 35.83
CA ALA A 212 -6.85 -3.76 35.85
C ALA A 212 -7.10 -5.22 36.24
N ILE A 213 -6.31 -6.15 35.69
CA ILE A 213 -6.38 -7.58 36.06
C ILE A 213 -6.02 -7.76 37.54
N ALA A 214 -5.02 -7.04 38.05
CA ALA A 214 -4.63 -7.11 39.46
C ALA A 214 -5.70 -6.59 40.42
N ASN A 215 -6.61 -5.73 39.93
CA ASN A 215 -7.77 -5.21 40.66
C ASN A 215 -9.05 -6.02 40.38
N ASP A 216 -8.93 -7.26 39.86
CA ASP A 216 -10.04 -8.17 39.56
C ASP A 216 -11.06 -7.64 38.54
N PHE A 217 -10.67 -6.71 37.66
CA PHE A 217 -11.53 -6.29 36.55
C PHE A 217 -11.60 -7.37 35.47
N VAL A 218 -12.82 -7.64 34.98
CA VAL A 218 -13.05 -8.57 33.88
C VAL A 218 -12.67 -7.90 32.55
N SER A 219 -11.76 -8.50 31.80
CA SER A 219 -11.40 -8.06 30.45
C SER A 219 -12.63 -7.88 29.55
N ASP A 220 -12.69 -6.80 28.77
CA ASP A 220 -13.79 -6.47 27.84
C ASP A 220 -15.12 -6.06 28.52
N SER A 221 -15.10 -5.76 29.82
CA SER A 221 -16.22 -5.17 30.56
C SER A 221 -16.18 -3.64 30.57
N ASP A 222 -17.32 -3.00 30.80
CA ASP A 222 -17.42 -1.54 30.80
C ASP A 222 -16.60 -0.92 31.93
N GLY A 223 -16.60 -1.54 33.13
CA GLY A 223 -15.77 -1.11 34.27
C GLY A 223 -14.26 -1.25 34.03
N TYR A 224 -13.85 -2.20 33.19
CA TYR A 224 -12.46 -2.34 32.76
C TYR A 224 -12.03 -1.18 31.85
N PHE A 225 -12.86 -0.79 30.89
CA PHE A 225 -12.54 0.35 30.01
C PHE A 225 -12.57 1.68 30.75
N ASP A 226 -13.49 1.86 31.70
CA ASP A 226 -13.52 3.06 32.56
C ASP A 226 -12.25 3.20 33.41
N PHE A 227 -11.72 2.08 33.92
CA PHE A 227 -10.44 2.06 34.63
C PHE A 227 -9.27 2.44 33.72
N LEU A 228 -9.22 1.89 32.50
CA LEU A 228 -8.21 2.23 31.50
C LEU A 228 -8.26 3.70 31.11
N ASP A 229 -9.44 4.25 30.85
CA ASP A 229 -9.63 5.66 30.48
C ASP A 229 -9.16 6.60 31.59
N THR A 230 -9.41 6.24 32.85
CA THR A 230 -8.97 7.02 34.01
C THR A 230 -7.44 6.97 34.15
N LYS A 231 -6.83 5.80 33.95
CA LYS A 231 -5.38 5.61 34.04
C LYS A 231 -4.59 6.23 32.89
N LEU A 232 -5.17 6.22 31.70
CA LEU A 232 -4.58 6.83 30.51
C LEU A 232 -4.88 8.34 30.42
N GLY A 233 -5.71 8.86 31.33
CA GLY A 233 -6.04 10.29 31.41
C GLY A 233 -7.06 10.75 30.37
N PHE A 234 -7.79 9.82 29.74
CA PHE A 234 -8.90 10.12 28.83
C PHE A 234 -10.17 10.54 29.58
N LYS A 235 -10.33 10.09 30.84
CA LYS A 235 -11.34 10.59 31.77
C LYS A 235 -10.69 11.24 32.99
N GLN A 236 -11.09 12.48 33.28
CA GLN A 236 -10.72 13.15 34.52
C GLN A 236 -11.49 12.50 35.66
N ALA A 237 -10.78 11.93 36.65
CA ALA A 237 -11.38 11.27 37.79
C ALA A 237 -12.37 12.21 38.49
N ALA A 238 -13.66 11.90 38.40
CA ALA A 238 -14.71 12.61 39.13
C ALA A 238 -14.65 12.20 40.59
N GLY A 239 -13.75 12.83 41.37
CA GLY A 239 -13.71 12.71 42.82
C GLY A 239 -12.31 12.66 43.40
N ASP A 240 -11.63 13.81 43.48
CA ASP A 240 -10.71 14.07 44.59
C ASP A 240 -10.59 15.58 44.85
N GLN A 241 -11.47 16.09 45.70
CA GLN A 241 -11.21 17.28 46.51
C GLN A 241 -10.89 16.79 47.93
N GLY A 242 -9.61 16.75 48.32
CA GLY A 242 -9.28 16.60 49.75
C GLY A 242 -7.89 16.11 50.13
N GLN A 243 -7.00 17.06 50.41
CA GLN A 243 -5.93 17.02 51.42
C GLN A 243 -4.60 16.25 51.17
N ASN A 244 -3.60 17.08 50.89
CA ASN A 244 -2.32 17.27 51.60
C ASN A 244 -1.19 16.23 51.52
N GLY A 245 -0.04 16.71 51.04
CA GLY A 245 1.27 16.04 51.12
C GLY A 245 2.47 16.89 50.70
N GLN A 246 2.49 18.17 51.09
CA GLN A 246 3.66 19.00 51.43
C GLN A 246 5.08 18.56 50.98
N THR A 247 5.69 19.29 50.04
CA THR A 247 7.15 19.56 50.06
C THR A 247 7.50 20.98 49.61
N HIS A 248 7.80 21.81 50.61
CA HIS A 248 8.82 22.87 50.67
C HIS A 248 8.93 23.87 49.51
N GLY A 249 8.35 25.05 49.76
CA GLY A 249 8.77 26.29 49.12
C GLY A 249 10.17 26.70 49.56
N GLY A 250 11.04 26.92 48.57
CA GLY A 250 12.31 27.62 48.69
C GLY A 250 12.30 28.80 47.74
N ASN A 251 12.04 29.98 48.28
CA ASN A 251 12.15 31.26 47.60
C ASN A 251 13.64 31.54 47.31
N SER A 252 14.00 31.73 46.04
CA SER A 252 15.26 32.36 45.66
C SER A 252 15.11 33.06 44.31
N SER A 253 14.86 34.35 44.42
CA SER A 253 15.05 35.35 43.39
C SER A 253 16.53 35.40 42.96
N SER A 254 16.79 35.18 41.68
CA SER A 254 17.91 35.81 40.98
C SER A 254 17.59 35.92 39.50
N GLN A 255 17.37 37.16 39.07
CA GLN A 255 17.53 37.61 37.69
C GLN A 255 18.78 36.98 37.08
N GLN A 256 18.65 36.31 35.93
CA GLN A 256 19.72 36.25 34.94
C GLN A 256 19.10 36.13 33.53
N GLN A 257 19.61 36.97 32.65
CA GLN A 257 19.16 37.27 31.29
C GLN A 257 19.20 36.06 30.34
N PRO A 258 18.33 36.00 29.31
CA PRO A 258 18.58 35.15 28.17
C PRO A 258 19.65 35.79 27.26
N VAL A 259 20.87 35.25 27.30
CA VAL A 259 21.92 35.56 26.31
C VAL A 259 21.55 34.87 25.00
N ARG A 260 21.12 35.66 24.01
CA ARG A 260 20.97 35.21 22.63
C ARG A 260 22.36 34.87 22.07
N ARG A 261 22.65 33.59 21.85
CA ARG A 261 23.78 33.18 21.01
C ARG A 261 23.31 33.10 19.57
N ASN A 262 23.69 34.12 18.81
CA ASN A 262 23.75 34.08 17.35
C ASN A 262 24.74 32.97 16.96
N LEU A 263 24.26 31.88 16.40
CA LEU A 263 25.08 30.92 15.67
C LEU A 263 24.91 31.21 14.18
N ALA A 264 26.03 31.63 13.61
CA ALA A 264 26.21 32.06 12.25
C ALA A 264 25.79 30.97 11.25
N ALA A 265 25.21 31.42 10.15
CA ALA A 265 25.01 30.63 8.95
C ALA A 265 26.35 30.07 8.45
N PRO A 266 26.42 28.80 8.01
CA PRO A 266 27.59 28.29 7.32
C PRO A 266 27.73 28.97 5.94
N PRO A 267 28.96 29.30 5.51
CA PRO A 267 29.19 29.99 4.25
C PRO A 267 28.88 29.09 3.05
N SER A 268 28.06 29.62 2.13
CA SER A 268 27.90 29.10 0.77
C SER A 268 29.26 29.03 0.08
N ARG A 269 29.70 27.82 -0.28
CA ARG A 269 30.82 27.63 -1.19
C ARG A 269 30.30 27.39 -2.59
N SER A 270 30.42 28.43 -3.41
CA SER A 270 30.38 28.36 -4.87
C SER A 270 31.52 27.46 -5.37
N GLY A 271 31.20 26.54 -6.28
CA GLY A 271 32.18 25.63 -6.87
C GLY A 271 31.62 24.81 -8.02
N THR A 272 31.82 25.34 -9.23
CA THR A 272 32.20 24.63 -10.46
C THR A 272 31.24 23.57 -11.02
N ALA A 273 30.59 23.96 -12.13
CA ALA A 273 30.06 23.05 -13.13
C ALA A 273 31.19 22.25 -13.80
N GLY A 274 31.14 20.92 -13.69
CA GLY A 274 32.02 20.01 -14.41
C GLY A 274 31.91 18.56 -13.93
N SER A 275 31.55 17.66 -14.85
CA SER A 275 31.53 16.19 -14.72
C SER A 275 30.45 15.59 -13.80
N ARG A 276 29.40 15.02 -14.40
CA ARG A 276 28.43 14.14 -13.74
C ARG A 276 29.09 12.79 -13.45
N GLN A 277 29.83 12.70 -12.35
CA GLN A 277 30.14 11.40 -11.73
C GLN A 277 28.94 10.98 -10.88
N ALA A 278 28.39 9.80 -11.18
CA ALA A 278 27.27 9.21 -10.45
C ALA A 278 27.61 9.18 -8.95
N GLN A 279 26.83 9.93 -8.16
CA GLN A 279 27.01 9.95 -6.72
C GLN A 279 26.61 8.58 -6.16
N LYS A 280 27.56 7.88 -5.54
CA LYS A 280 27.30 6.63 -4.84
C LYS A 280 26.34 6.92 -3.69
N ALA A 281 25.22 6.20 -3.63
CA ALA A 281 24.28 6.32 -2.53
C ALA A 281 24.92 5.76 -1.24
N ASP A 282 24.71 6.43 -0.11
CA ASP A 282 25.07 5.94 1.23
C ASP A 282 23.85 5.25 1.87
N ILE A 283 24.06 4.40 2.87
CA ILE A 283 23.01 3.67 3.61
C ILE A 283 21.99 4.63 4.21
N ARG A 284 22.40 5.86 4.54
CA ARG A 284 21.54 6.91 5.10
C ARG A 284 20.56 7.50 4.08
N ASP A 285 20.84 7.34 2.79
CA ASP A 285 20.00 7.85 1.69
C ASP A 285 19.13 6.73 1.08
N MET A 286 19.12 5.56 1.70
CA MET A 286 18.39 4.40 1.18
C MET A 286 16.87 4.60 1.33
N THR A 287 16.16 4.73 0.20
CA THR A 287 14.70 4.90 0.22
C THR A 287 14.01 3.62 0.68
N PRO A 288 12.77 3.69 1.23
CA PRO A 288 12.04 2.52 1.71
C PRO A 288 11.89 1.39 0.67
N LYS A 289 11.85 1.77 -0.61
CA LYS A 289 11.78 0.82 -1.73
C LYS A 289 13.05 -0.03 -1.86
N HIS A 290 14.23 0.55 -1.62
CA HIS A 290 15.51 -0.16 -1.65
C HIS A 290 15.60 -1.17 -0.49
N GLN A 291 15.10 -0.80 0.70
CA GLN A 291 15.00 -1.70 1.86
C GLN A 291 14.10 -2.92 1.60
N GLN A 292 12.97 -2.70 0.93
CA GLN A 292 12.06 -3.79 0.58
C GLN A 292 12.72 -4.77 -0.41
N LEU A 293 13.37 -4.25 -1.45
CA LEU A 293 14.08 -5.07 -2.43
C LEU A 293 15.25 -5.84 -1.82
N ALA A 294 15.98 -5.24 -0.86
CA ALA A 294 17.03 -5.93 -0.11
C ALA A 294 16.48 -7.13 0.66
N ARG A 295 15.35 -6.94 1.37
CA ARG A 295 14.67 -8.04 2.10
C ARG A 295 14.13 -9.12 1.19
N GLU A 296 13.50 -8.76 0.08
CA GLU A 296 13.00 -9.72 -0.91
C GLU A 296 14.13 -10.53 -1.55
N ALA A 297 15.29 -9.91 -1.76
CA ALA A 297 16.48 -10.58 -2.28
C ALA A 297 17.27 -11.37 -1.20
N GLY A 298 16.87 -11.29 0.07
CA GLY A 298 17.56 -11.94 1.19
C GLY A 298 18.97 -11.40 1.45
N LEU A 299 19.28 -10.19 0.97
CA LEU A 299 20.56 -9.51 1.14
C LEU A 299 20.47 -8.52 2.29
N THR A 300 21.60 -8.27 2.97
CA THR A 300 21.63 -7.17 3.93
C THR A 300 21.56 -5.83 3.19
N ASP A 301 20.96 -4.82 3.83
CA ASP A 301 20.82 -3.48 3.27
C ASP A 301 22.16 -2.92 2.72
N ALA A 302 23.27 -3.18 3.43
CA ALA A 302 24.61 -2.75 3.01
C ALA A 302 25.14 -3.51 1.78
N GLU A 303 24.91 -4.82 1.70
CA GLU A 303 25.33 -5.65 0.55
C GLU A 303 24.53 -5.33 -0.70
N TRP A 304 23.23 -5.10 -0.54
CA TRP A 304 22.36 -4.71 -1.64
C TRP A 304 22.81 -3.35 -2.21
N LEU A 305 23.13 -2.38 -1.35
CA LEU A 305 23.55 -1.03 -1.76
C LEU A 305 24.92 -1.04 -2.44
N LYS A 306 25.80 -1.94 -2.03
CA LYS A 306 27.08 -2.19 -2.70
C LYS A 306 26.87 -2.71 -4.14
N ASN A 307 26.02 -3.73 -4.30
CA ASN A 307 25.70 -4.30 -5.62
C ASN A 307 24.98 -3.28 -6.52
N TYR A 308 24.09 -2.47 -5.94
CA TYR A 308 23.38 -1.42 -6.67
C TYR A 308 24.33 -0.30 -7.15
N ASN A 309 25.24 0.16 -6.28
CA ASN A 309 26.24 1.16 -6.65
C ASN A 309 27.23 0.65 -7.72
N GLU A 310 27.56 -0.65 -7.69
CA GLU A 310 28.39 -1.31 -8.72
C GLU A 310 27.63 -1.41 -10.05
N GLY A 311 26.34 -1.76 -10.03
CA GLY A 311 25.49 -1.73 -11.21
C GLY A 311 25.29 -0.31 -11.79
N LEU A 312 25.25 0.69 -10.92
CA LEU A 312 25.16 2.10 -11.31
C LEU A 312 26.46 2.60 -11.96
N SER A 313 27.63 2.16 -11.47
CA SER A 313 28.93 2.52 -12.07
C SER A 313 29.16 1.84 -13.41
N ASP A 314 28.68 0.61 -13.55
CA ASP A 314 28.82 -0.18 -14.78
C ASP A 314 27.71 0.12 -15.81
N GLY A 315 26.72 0.94 -15.43
CA GLY A 315 25.59 1.32 -16.27
C GLY A 315 24.59 0.19 -16.53
N SER A 316 24.70 -0.93 -15.79
CA SER A 316 23.78 -2.07 -15.91
C SER A 316 22.46 -1.85 -15.18
N VAL A 317 22.43 -0.91 -14.22
CA VAL A 317 21.23 -0.56 -13.44
C VAL A 317 20.96 0.93 -13.54
N SER A 318 19.73 1.29 -13.91
CA SER A 318 19.28 2.68 -13.94
C SER A 318 18.98 3.20 -12.53
N PRO A 319 19.24 4.49 -12.25
CA PRO A 319 18.89 5.11 -10.97
C PRO A 319 17.38 4.99 -10.69
N ILE A 320 17.03 4.34 -9.58
CA ILE A 320 15.66 4.29 -9.05
C ILE A 320 15.47 5.53 -8.18
N HIS A 321 14.67 6.48 -8.67
CA HIS A 321 14.23 7.66 -7.92
C HIS A 321 13.03 7.35 -7.01
#